data_AF-A0A077QTJ2-F1
#
_entry.id   AF-A0A077QTJ2-F1
#
_cell.length_a   1.000
_cell.length_b   1.000
_cell.length_c   1.000
_cell.angle_alpha   90.00
_cell.angle_beta   90.00
_cell.angle_gamma   90.00
#
_symmetry.space_group_name_H-M   'P 1'
#
loop_
_entity.id
_entity.type
_entity.pdbx_description
1 polymer ?
#
loop_
_entity_poly.entity_id
_entity_poly.type
_entity_poly.pdbx_seq_one_letter_code
_entity_poly.pdbx_strand_id
1 'polypeptide(L)'
;MSTVLPAARIHEDDEEAYEEQQRRQALWNPAQPGGSAGLKAHRHIHIDWPNASIKKTIAIGASAPEAQPPVYDRPRAEDEANNASSCVFVTKSSPINATVHIAKEKKAEIRTSSDTTASGGKKPAEKPILISAKTGSVGSISLTVPQYIGARPLNIRAKSSNGNITIFLPPSFSGLLNWASETGTLKVSPAMQQRFKLLDMQPHKHRGTAKIVPSAASGLRGDVCTVANSHGSIIIKEVGEDASDGGKQCVVQ
;
A
#
# COMPACT_ATOMS: atom_id res chain seq x y z
N MET A 1 -23.31 -42.01 -50.51
CA MET A 1 -23.05 -41.88 -49.06
C MET A 1 -22.41 -40.53 -48.84
N SER A 2 -23.17 -39.56 -48.33
CA SER A 2 -22.74 -38.16 -48.20
C SER A 2 -22.31 -37.92 -46.75
N THR A 3 -21.03 -37.64 -46.55
CA THR A 3 -20.43 -37.41 -45.23
C THR A 3 -20.61 -35.94 -44.86
N VAL A 4 -21.48 -35.65 -43.89
CA VAL A 4 -21.68 -34.31 -43.32
C VAL A 4 -20.62 -34.09 -42.24
N LEU A 5 -19.75 -33.10 -42.42
CA LEU A 5 -18.79 -32.67 -41.40
C LEU A 5 -19.49 -31.82 -40.33
N PRO A 6 -19.16 -31.97 -39.04
CA PRO A 6 -19.70 -31.11 -37.99
C PRO A 6 -19.02 -29.74 -38.02
N ALA A 7 -19.83 -28.68 -38.03
CA ALA A 7 -19.38 -27.31 -37.87
C ALA A 7 -18.81 -27.12 -36.44
N ALA A 8 -17.56 -26.69 -36.35
CA ALA A 8 -16.92 -26.34 -35.10
C ALA A 8 -17.64 -25.12 -34.48
N ARG A 9 -18.19 -25.29 -33.28
CA ARG A 9 -18.64 -24.18 -32.43
C ARG A 9 -17.41 -23.40 -32.00
N ILE A 10 -17.21 -22.23 -32.58
CA ILE A 10 -16.20 -21.27 -32.16
C ILE A 10 -16.69 -20.64 -30.86
N HIS A 11 -15.82 -20.63 -29.86
CA HIS A 11 -16.03 -20.22 -28.47
C HIS A 11 -16.51 -18.77 -28.35
N GLU A 12 -17.77 -18.57 -27.94
CA GLU A 12 -18.30 -17.25 -27.53
C GLU A 12 -17.67 -16.74 -26.21
N ASP A 13 -17.12 -17.64 -25.38
CA ASP A 13 -16.50 -17.31 -24.09
C ASP A 13 -15.21 -16.46 -24.21
N ASP A 14 -14.49 -16.57 -25.34
CA ASP A 14 -13.22 -15.84 -25.53
C ASP A 14 -13.43 -14.36 -25.93
N GLU A 15 -14.58 -14.03 -26.52
CA GLU A 15 -14.92 -12.68 -26.98
C GLU A 15 -15.29 -11.77 -25.80
N GLU A 16 -16.06 -12.27 -24.81
CA GLU A 16 -16.41 -11.53 -23.59
C GLU A 16 -15.19 -11.17 -22.75
N ALA A 17 -14.25 -12.11 -22.60
CA ALA A 17 -13.01 -11.89 -21.84
C ALA A 17 -12.16 -10.79 -22.48
N TYR A 18 -12.12 -10.75 -23.81
CA TYR A 18 -11.39 -9.73 -24.57
C TYR A 18 -12.04 -8.36 -24.48
N GLU A 19 -13.38 -8.27 -24.58
CA GLU A 19 -14.11 -7.01 -24.40
C GLU A 19 -14.00 -6.47 -22.97
N GLU A 20 -14.04 -7.34 -21.95
CA GLU A 20 -13.85 -6.93 -20.56
C GLU A 20 -12.43 -6.42 -20.33
N GLN A 21 -11.42 -7.06 -20.95
CA GLN A 21 -10.05 -6.61 -20.90
C GLN A 21 -9.86 -5.25 -21.59
N GLN A 22 -10.49 -5.03 -22.75
CA GLN A 22 -10.47 -3.74 -23.44
C GLN A 22 -11.18 -2.64 -22.64
N ARG A 23 -12.34 -2.93 -22.05
CA ARG A 23 -13.03 -1.99 -21.14
C ARG A 23 -12.16 -1.63 -19.95
N ARG A 24 -11.47 -2.59 -19.33
CA ARG A 24 -10.52 -2.35 -18.22
C ARG A 24 -9.33 -1.49 -18.64
N GLN A 25 -8.83 -1.67 -19.86
CA GLN A 25 -7.75 -0.84 -20.42
C GLN A 25 -8.21 0.58 -20.78
N ALA A 26 -9.39 0.73 -21.39
CA ALA A 26 -9.97 2.04 -21.73
C ALA A 26 -10.35 2.87 -20.49
N LEU A 27 -10.67 2.21 -19.37
CA LEU A 27 -10.91 2.86 -18.09
C LEU A 27 -9.65 3.53 -17.49
N TRP A 28 -8.47 3.22 -18.02
CA TRP A 28 -7.18 3.70 -17.53
C TRP A 28 -6.61 4.81 -18.42
N ASN A 29 -7.25 5.99 -18.42
CA ASN A 29 -6.69 7.17 -19.07
C ASN A 29 -5.96 8.04 -18.02
N PRO A 30 -4.61 8.16 -18.07
CA PRO A 30 -3.79 8.76 -17.00
C PRO A 30 -3.74 10.30 -17.00
N ALA A 31 -4.51 10.96 -17.86
CA ALA A 31 -4.58 12.42 -17.92
C ALA A 31 -5.48 12.98 -16.79
N GLN A 32 -5.01 12.95 -15.54
CA GLN A 32 -5.64 13.72 -14.46
C GLN A 32 -4.63 14.63 -13.73
N PRO A 33 -5.01 15.88 -13.43
CA PRO A 33 -4.16 16.82 -12.71
C PRO A 33 -4.11 16.40 -11.23
N GLY A 34 -2.95 15.92 -10.78
CA GLY A 34 -2.66 15.72 -9.35
C GLY A 34 -2.21 14.33 -8.90
N GLY A 35 -2.17 13.32 -9.77
CA GLY A 35 -1.73 11.97 -9.35
C GLY A 35 -0.97 11.25 -10.46
N SER A 36 0.33 11.03 -10.24
CA SER A 36 1.21 10.23 -11.09
C SER A 36 1.21 10.58 -12.58
N ALA A 37 1.74 11.76 -12.95
CA ALA A 37 1.93 12.12 -14.36
C ALA A 37 2.85 11.08 -15.06
N GLY A 38 2.25 10.13 -15.77
CA GLY A 38 2.95 9.17 -16.64
C GLY A 38 3.33 7.82 -16.03
N LEU A 39 3.04 7.52 -14.75
CA LEU A 39 3.33 6.19 -14.20
C LEU A 39 2.22 5.19 -14.54
N LYS A 40 2.60 4.06 -15.14
CA LYS A 40 1.69 2.93 -15.30
C LYS A 40 1.44 2.31 -13.93
N ALA A 41 0.19 2.29 -13.47
CA ALA A 41 -0.14 1.59 -12.24
C ALA A 41 -0.25 0.09 -12.49
N HIS A 42 0.17 -0.67 -11.49
CA HIS A 42 0.05 -2.12 -11.48
C HIS A 42 -0.80 -2.56 -10.29
N ARG A 43 -1.50 -3.68 -10.43
CA ARG A 43 -2.28 -4.18 -9.30
C ARG A 43 -1.38 -4.71 -8.19
N HIS A 44 -0.42 -5.54 -8.53
CA HIS A 44 0.50 -6.14 -7.58
C HIS A 44 1.94 -6.05 -8.11
N ILE A 45 2.88 -5.66 -7.24
CA ILE A 45 4.32 -5.56 -7.54
C ILE A 45 5.11 -6.19 -6.40
N HIS A 46 6.08 -7.02 -6.75
CA HIS A 46 7.08 -7.55 -5.83
C HIS A 46 8.48 -7.29 -6.40
N ILE A 47 9.33 -6.60 -5.64
CA ILE A 47 10.72 -6.34 -6.01
C ILE A 47 11.59 -6.94 -4.91
N ASP A 48 12.28 -8.04 -5.23
CA ASP A 48 13.23 -8.71 -4.33
C ASP A 48 14.65 -8.58 -4.88
N TRP A 49 15.37 -7.58 -4.37
CA TRP A 49 16.74 -7.27 -4.76
C TRP A 49 17.66 -7.43 -3.54
N PRO A 50 18.10 -8.65 -3.22
CA PRO A 50 18.81 -8.91 -1.96
C PRO A 50 20.08 -8.07 -1.82
N ASN A 51 20.79 -7.86 -2.92
CA ASN A 51 22.12 -7.22 -2.95
C ASN A 51 22.13 -5.86 -3.65
N ALA A 52 20.96 -5.25 -3.92
CA ALA A 52 20.90 -3.95 -4.57
C ALA A 52 19.94 -3.00 -3.86
N SER A 53 20.28 -1.71 -3.93
CA SER A 53 19.43 -0.66 -3.37
C SER A 53 18.20 -0.46 -4.24
N ILE A 54 17.03 -0.28 -3.60
CA ILE A 54 15.79 0.04 -4.30
C ILE A 54 15.60 1.56 -4.22
N LYS A 55 15.61 2.24 -5.37
CA LYS A 55 15.26 3.66 -5.51
C LYS A 55 14.20 3.79 -6.59
N LYS A 56 12.92 3.82 -6.21
CA LYS A 56 11.81 3.69 -7.17
C LYS A 56 10.62 4.58 -6.82
N THR A 57 10.01 5.14 -7.86
CA THR A 57 8.67 5.73 -7.78
C THR A 57 7.73 4.84 -8.57
N ILE A 58 6.71 4.31 -7.93
CA ILE A 58 5.80 3.30 -8.49
C ILE A 58 4.36 3.75 -8.28
N ALA A 59 3.48 3.37 -9.19
CA ALA A 59 2.04 3.50 -9.01
C ALA A 59 1.40 2.11 -8.84
N ILE A 60 0.48 1.99 -7.89
CA ILE A 60 -0.35 0.79 -7.71
C ILE A 60 -1.83 1.15 -7.62
N GLY A 61 -2.73 0.20 -7.84
CA GLY A 61 -4.16 0.43 -7.62
C GLY A 61 -5.01 -0.82 -7.79
N ALA A 62 -6.11 -0.93 -7.04
CA ALA A 62 -7.00 -2.09 -7.10
C ALA A 62 -7.72 -2.24 -8.45
N SER A 63 -7.92 -1.13 -9.16
CA SER A 63 -8.50 -1.12 -10.51
C SER A 63 -7.46 -1.29 -11.62
N ALA A 64 -6.17 -1.27 -11.29
CA ALA A 64 -5.11 -1.41 -12.28
C ALA A 64 -5.14 -2.84 -12.88
N PRO A 65 -4.70 -3.00 -14.14
CA PRO A 65 -4.58 -4.33 -14.71
C PRO A 65 -3.58 -5.18 -13.91
N GLU A 66 -3.85 -6.48 -13.90
CA GLU A 66 -2.89 -7.45 -13.40
C GLU A 66 -1.62 -7.33 -14.23
N ALA A 67 -0.50 -7.05 -13.57
CA ALA A 67 0.76 -7.10 -14.27
C ALA A 67 1.07 -8.57 -14.57
N GLN A 68 1.59 -8.87 -15.75
CA GLN A 68 2.29 -10.13 -15.99
C GLN A 68 3.79 -9.84 -15.91
N PRO A 69 4.34 -9.60 -14.70
CA PRO A 69 5.77 -9.37 -14.58
C PRO A 69 6.53 -10.68 -14.90
N PRO A 70 7.82 -10.58 -15.23
CA PRO A 70 8.70 -11.74 -15.24
C PRO A 70 8.56 -12.54 -13.94
N VAL A 71 8.77 -13.86 -14.01
CA VAL A 71 8.55 -14.79 -12.88
C VAL A 71 9.22 -14.32 -11.57
N TYR A 72 10.39 -13.69 -11.67
CA TYR A 72 11.16 -13.21 -10.53
C TYR A 72 10.60 -11.96 -9.83
N ASP A 73 9.75 -11.20 -10.50
CA ASP A 73 9.07 -10.02 -9.96
C ASP A 73 7.57 -10.32 -9.68
N ARG A 74 7.19 -11.61 -9.74
CA ARG A 74 5.81 -12.04 -9.52
C ARG A 74 5.45 -11.86 -8.03
N PRO A 75 4.28 -11.27 -7.74
CA PRO A 75 3.73 -11.22 -6.39
C PRO A 75 3.57 -12.61 -5.77
N ARG A 76 3.66 -12.68 -4.45
CA ARG A 76 3.36 -13.92 -3.72
C ARG A 76 1.85 -14.15 -3.77
N ALA A 77 1.44 -15.41 -3.91
CA ALA A 77 0.02 -15.78 -3.96
C ALA A 77 -0.77 -15.27 -2.75
N GLU A 78 -0.13 -15.22 -1.57
CA GLU A 78 -0.72 -14.66 -0.35
C GLU A 78 -1.02 -13.16 -0.47
N ASP A 79 -0.15 -12.41 -1.15
CA ASP A 79 -0.34 -10.97 -1.33
C ASP A 79 -1.48 -10.68 -2.32
N GLU A 80 -1.60 -11.47 -3.38
CA GLU A 80 -2.71 -11.42 -4.35
C GLU A 80 -4.04 -11.85 -3.71
N ALA A 81 -4.01 -12.89 -2.88
CA ALA A 81 -5.21 -13.41 -2.22
C ALA A 81 -5.76 -12.46 -1.17
N ASN A 82 -4.90 -11.85 -0.35
CA ASN A 82 -5.31 -11.08 0.82
C ASN A 82 -5.51 -9.58 0.56
N ASN A 83 -4.96 -9.03 -0.54
CA ASN A 83 -4.98 -7.60 -0.79
C ASN A 83 -5.69 -7.29 -2.11
N ALA A 84 -6.28 -6.10 -2.22
CA ALA A 84 -6.85 -5.63 -3.47
C ALA A 84 -5.76 -5.19 -4.47
N SER A 85 -4.64 -4.73 -3.91
CA SER A 85 -3.42 -4.31 -4.60
C SER A 85 -2.26 -4.35 -3.60
N SER A 86 -1.04 -4.65 -4.07
CA SER A 86 0.14 -4.68 -3.21
C SER A 86 1.40 -4.13 -3.88
N CYS A 87 2.29 -3.53 -3.10
CA CYS A 87 3.64 -3.18 -3.50
C CYS A 87 4.62 -3.63 -2.42
N VAL A 88 5.48 -4.59 -2.74
CA VAL A 88 6.40 -5.23 -1.78
C VAL A 88 7.84 -5.01 -2.24
N PHE A 89 8.67 -4.47 -1.35
CA PHE A 89 10.09 -4.25 -1.56
C PHE A 89 10.89 -5.08 -0.55
N VAL A 90 11.82 -5.89 -1.04
CA VAL A 90 12.67 -6.74 -0.21
C VAL A 90 14.12 -6.56 -0.61
N THR A 91 14.98 -6.35 0.38
CA THR A 91 16.43 -6.43 0.24
C THR A 91 17.02 -7.24 1.39
N LYS A 92 18.24 -7.75 1.24
CA LYS A 92 18.98 -8.39 2.33
C LYS A 92 19.76 -7.33 3.10
N SER A 93 20.65 -6.62 2.40
CA SER A 93 21.62 -5.73 3.04
C SER A 93 21.73 -4.37 2.34
N SER A 94 20.63 -3.87 1.77
CA SER A 94 20.64 -2.63 0.98
C SER A 94 19.49 -1.70 1.36
N PRO A 95 19.69 -0.37 1.27
CA PRO A 95 18.65 0.60 1.57
C PRO A 95 17.49 0.56 0.57
N ILE A 96 16.31 0.93 1.05
CA ILE A 96 15.09 1.08 0.26
C ILE A 96 14.65 2.55 0.36
N ASN A 97 14.51 3.23 -0.77
CA ASN A 97 13.89 4.54 -0.89
C ASN A 97 12.81 4.46 -1.96
N ALA A 98 11.55 4.39 -1.55
CA ALA A 98 10.45 4.20 -2.48
C ALA A 98 9.31 5.18 -2.23
N THR A 99 8.79 5.73 -3.33
CA THR A 99 7.58 6.53 -3.35
C THR A 99 6.49 5.73 -4.06
N VAL A 100 5.39 5.47 -3.36
CA VAL A 100 4.27 4.69 -3.89
C VAL A 100 3.06 5.58 -4.06
N HIS A 101 2.67 5.81 -5.30
CA HIS A 101 1.41 6.46 -5.65
C HIS A 101 0.31 5.41 -5.69
N ILE A 102 -0.83 5.73 -5.10
CA ILE A 102 -1.99 4.85 -5.14
C ILE A 102 -3.01 5.48 -6.08
N ALA A 103 -3.30 4.79 -7.17
CA ALA A 103 -4.28 5.21 -8.15
C ALA A 103 -5.68 5.28 -7.51
N LYS A 104 -6.40 6.34 -7.84
CA LYS A 104 -7.75 6.56 -7.35
C LYS A 104 -8.66 5.43 -7.83
N GLU A 105 -9.37 4.81 -6.88
CA GLU A 105 -10.45 3.91 -7.24
C GLU A 105 -11.56 4.73 -7.90
N LYS A 106 -11.98 4.34 -9.11
CA LYS A 106 -13.24 4.86 -9.63
C LYS A 106 -14.31 4.36 -8.66
N LYS A 107 -15.09 5.31 -8.10
CA LYS A 107 -16.20 5.03 -7.20
C LYS A 107 -16.92 3.82 -7.75
N ALA A 108 -16.80 2.68 -7.08
CA ALA A 108 -17.48 1.49 -7.50
C ALA A 108 -18.96 1.88 -7.53
N GLU A 109 -19.56 1.94 -8.72
CA GLU A 109 -20.99 1.70 -8.81
C GLU A 109 -21.20 0.45 -8.00
N ILE A 110 -22.08 0.56 -7.01
CA ILE A 110 -22.40 -0.52 -6.10
C ILE A 110 -22.81 -1.68 -6.99
N ARG A 111 -21.86 -2.57 -7.29
CA ARG A 111 -22.14 -3.86 -7.87
C ARG A 111 -22.86 -4.57 -6.75
N THR A 112 -24.18 -4.44 -6.73
CA THR A 112 -25.08 -5.44 -6.18
C THR A 112 -24.70 -6.73 -6.88
N SER A 113 -23.70 -7.41 -6.34
CA SER A 113 -23.51 -8.82 -6.58
C SER A 113 -24.77 -9.45 -6.04
N SER A 114 -25.75 -9.63 -6.92
CA SER A 114 -26.92 -10.47 -6.71
C SER A 114 -26.46 -11.90 -6.66
N ASP A 115 -25.78 -12.26 -5.58
CA ASP A 115 -25.71 -13.65 -5.13
C ASP A 115 -26.36 -13.70 -3.75
N THR A 116 -27.61 -14.12 -3.82
CA THR A 116 -28.50 -14.58 -2.77
C THR A 116 -27.78 -15.28 -1.62
N THR A 117 -27.81 -14.67 -0.44
CA THR A 117 -28.38 -15.30 0.77
C THR A 117 -28.52 -14.24 1.86
N ALA A 118 -29.78 -13.92 2.17
CA ALA A 118 -30.15 -13.07 3.29
C ALA A 118 -29.80 -13.75 4.62
N SER A 119 -28.78 -13.23 5.30
CA SER A 119 -28.63 -13.35 6.75
C SER A 119 -27.88 -12.08 7.21
N GLY A 120 -28.18 -11.57 8.41
CA GLY A 120 -27.70 -10.27 8.93
C GLY A 120 -26.19 -10.19 9.17
N GLY A 121 -25.40 -10.37 8.11
CA GLY A 121 -23.95 -10.48 8.12
C GLY A 121 -23.26 -9.15 7.82
N LYS A 122 -22.26 -8.82 8.62
CA LYS A 122 -21.28 -7.75 8.39
C LYS A 122 -20.88 -7.72 6.91
N LYS A 123 -20.92 -6.54 6.27
CA LYS A 123 -20.37 -6.35 4.91
C LYS A 123 -19.00 -7.04 4.83
N PRO A 124 -18.73 -7.85 3.79
CA PRO A 124 -17.43 -8.49 3.63
C PRO A 124 -16.35 -7.41 3.68
N ALA A 125 -15.37 -7.58 4.58
CA ALA A 125 -14.32 -6.60 4.77
C ALA A 125 -13.59 -6.40 3.43
N GLU A 126 -13.55 -5.16 2.94
CA GLU A 126 -12.86 -4.86 1.68
C GLU A 126 -11.37 -5.17 1.84
N LYS A 127 -10.82 -5.98 0.91
CA LYS A 127 -9.38 -6.28 0.88
C LYS A 127 -8.58 -4.97 0.87
N PRO A 128 -7.52 -4.83 1.70
CA PRO A 128 -6.76 -3.59 1.82
C PRO A 128 -5.79 -3.38 0.65
N ILE A 129 -5.22 -2.18 0.58
CA ILE A 129 -4.04 -1.87 -0.25
C ILE A 129 -2.79 -2.06 0.61
N LEU A 130 -1.87 -2.93 0.20
CA LEU A 130 -0.65 -3.22 0.95
C LEU A 130 0.56 -2.51 0.36
N ILE A 131 1.34 -1.85 1.21
CA ILE A 131 2.67 -1.34 0.89
C ILE A 131 3.64 -1.89 1.92
N SER A 132 4.62 -2.68 1.48
CA SER A 132 5.57 -3.32 2.38
C SER A 132 7.01 -3.08 1.95
N ALA A 133 7.87 -2.72 2.89
CA ALA A 133 9.32 -2.73 2.70
C ALA A 133 10.00 -3.54 3.81
N LYS A 134 10.97 -4.36 3.41
CA LYS A 134 11.74 -5.20 4.33
C LYS A 134 13.22 -5.21 3.96
N THR A 135 14.08 -4.95 4.93
CA THR A 135 15.52 -5.21 4.84
C THR A 135 15.88 -6.34 5.82
N GLY A 136 16.66 -7.32 5.35
CA GLY A 136 16.91 -8.57 6.09
C GLY A 136 18.00 -8.49 7.16
N SER A 137 19.03 -7.66 6.95
CA SER A 137 20.17 -7.53 7.86
C SER A 137 20.51 -6.07 8.14
N VAL A 138 20.94 -5.34 7.11
CA VAL A 138 21.34 -3.93 7.21
C VAL A 138 20.69 -3.13 6.10
N GLY A 139 20.15 -1.97 6.42
CA GLY A 139 19.58 -1.07 5.43
C GLY A 139 18.49 -0.19 6.03
N SER A 140 18.59 1.10 5.73
CA SER A 140 17.55 2.07 6.07
C SER A 140 16.41 2.00 5.06
N ILE A 141 15.19 2.24 5.53
CA ILE A 141 13.97 2.27 4.73
C ILE A 141 13.44 3.70 4.74
N SER A 142 13.14 4.25 3.58
CA SER A 142 12.38 5.47 3.38
C SER A 142 11.19 5.14 2.49
N LEU A 143 9.98 5.16 3.05
CA LEU A 143 8.74 4.92 2.32
C LEU A 143 7.88 6.17 2.30
N THR A 144 7.44 6.57 1.12
CA THR A 144 6.59 7.75 0.93
C THR A 144 5.31 7.36 0.22
N VAL A 145 4.16 7.71 0.81
CA VAL A 145 2.84 7.57 0.18
C VAL A 145 2.24 8.97 0.08
N PRO A 146 2.43 9.68 -1.05
CA PRO A 146 2.13 11.11 -1.13
C PRO A 146 0.66 11.44 -0.85
N GLN A 147 -0.24 10.61 -1.36
CA GLN A 147 -1.68 10.81 -1.28
C GLN A 147 -2.38 9.47 -1.36
N TYR A 148 -3.50 9.35 -0.63
CA TYR A 148 -4.41 8.23 -0.77
C TYR A 148 -5.87 8.66 -0.70
N ILE A 149 -6.62 8.37 -1.76
CA ILE A 149 -8.06 8.63 -1.86
C ILE A 149 -8.73 7.37 -2.43
N GLY A 150 -8.95 6.38 -1.56
CA GLY A 150 -9.68 5.15 -1.86
C GLY A 150 -10.75 4.87 -0.82
N ALA A 151 -11.60 3.85 -1.02
CA ALA A 151 -12.52 3.38 0.03
C ALA A 151 -11.85 2.33 0.92
N ARG A 152 -10.93 1.56 0.35
CA ARG A 152 -10.25 0.44 1.02
C ARG A 152 -9.30 0.91 2.11
N PRO A 153 -9.04 0.09 3.14
CA PRO A 153 -8.01 0.37 4.12
C PRO A 153 -6.61 0.36 3.50
N LEU A 154 -5.74 1.28 3.93
CA LEU A 154 -4.32 1.31 3.58
C LEU A 154 -3.48 0.61 4.66
N ASN A 155 -2.70 -0.39 4.28
CA ASN A 155 -1.83 -1.17 5.15
C ASN A 155 -0.37 -0.95 4.77
N ILE A 156 0.37 -0.19 5.58
CA ILE A 156 1.79 0.09 5.38
C ILE A 156 2.60 -0.74 6.36
N ARG A 157 3.63 -1.44 5.88
CA ARG A 157 4.52 -2.28 6.69
C ARG A 157 5.97 -1.98 6.39
N ALA A 158 6.76 -1.70 7.42
CA ALA A 158 8.19 -1.53 7.26
C ALA A 158 8.94 -2.34 8.32
N LYS A 159 9.90 -3.16 7.90
CA LYS A 159 10.73 -3.95 8.82
C LYS A 159 12.21 -3.88 8.44
N SER A 160 13.06 -3.52 9.39
CA SER A 160 14.53 -3.53 9.22
C SER A 160 15.20 -4.13 10.43
N SER A 161 16.15 -5.05 10.27
CA SER A 161 16.94 -5.52 11.41
C SER A 161 17.90 -4.44 11.91
N ASN A 162 18.59 -3.75 11.00
CA ASN A 162 19.51 -2.67 11.36
C ASN A 162 19.42 -1.53 10.35
N GLY A 163 18.88 -0.40 10.79
CA GLY A 163 18.75 0.79 9.97
C GLY A 163 17.63 1.69 10.45
N ASN A 164 17.64 2.93 9.97
CA ASN A 164 16.57 3.86 10.26
C ASN A 164 15.38 3.56 9.36
N ILE A 165 14.17 3.66 9.89
CA ILE A 165 12.94 3.57 9.11
C ILE A 165 12.28 4.94 9.11
N THR A 166 12.09 5.53 7.95
CA THR A 166 11.34 6.78 7.77
C THR A 166 10.10 6.49 6.93
N ILE A 167 8.93 6.87 7.42
CA ILE A 167 7.67 6.73 6.69
C ILE A 167 6.99 8.09 6.60
N PHE A 168 6.68 8.49 5.37
CA PHE A 168 5.88 9.67 5.07
C PHE A 168 4.45 9.22 4.77
N LEU A 169 3.56 9.46 5.73
CA LEU A 169 2.15 9.13 5.64
C LEU A 169 1.38 10.22 4.90
N PRO A 170 0.35 9.88 4.12
CA PRO A 170 -0.51 10.87 3.50
C PRO A 170 -1.34 11.60 4.56
N PRO A 171 -1.72 12.88 4.34
CA PRO A 171 -2.62 13.62 5.24
C PRO A 171 -3.97 12.91 5.47
N SER A 172 -4.38 12.10 4.50
CA SER A 172 -5.60 11.30 4.53
C SER A 172 -5.44 9.94 5.23
N PHE A 173 -4.30 9.63 5.85
CA PHE A 173 -4.13 8.41 6.65
C PHE A 173 -4.99 8.49 7.93
N SER A 174 -5.84 7.50 8.17
CA SER A 174 -6.72 7.44 9.34
C SER A 174 -6.69 6.04 9.91
N GLY A 175 -6.02 5.84 11.05
CA GLY A 175 -5.88 4.48 11.54
C GLY A 175 -4.88 4.26 12.66
N LEU A 176 -4.36 3.04 12.74
CA LEU A 176 -3.44 2.63 13.79
C LEU A 176 -2.00 2.68 13.32
N LEU A 177 -1.12 3.19 14.18
CA LEU A 177 0.32 3.06 14.08
C LEU A 177 0.77 2.09 15.18
N ASN A 178 1.33 0.96 14.76
CA ASN A 178 1.99 -0.01 15.62
C ASN A 178 3.49 0.10 15.39
N TRP A 179 4.28 0.29 16.44
CA TRP A 179 5.73 0.25 16.32
C TRP A 179 6.37 -0.70 17.32
N ALA A 180 7.52 -1.24 16.93
CA ALA A 180 8.40 -2.01 17.79
C ALA A 180 9.85 -1.73 17.42
N SER A 181 10.69 -1.52 18.41
CA SER A 181 12.11 -1.19 18.29
C SER A 181 12.88 -1.81 19.44
N GLU A 182 13.87 -2.67 19.23
CA GLU A 182 14.60 -3.28 20.36
C GLU A 182 15.48 -2.24 21.09
N THR A 183 16.26 -1.45 20.34
CA THR A 183 17.17 -0.46 20.93
C THR A 183 16.91 0.97 20.47
N GLY A 184 15.99 1.16 19.54
CA GLY A 184 15.69 2.46 18.94
C GLY A 184 14.64 3.27 19.68
N THR A 185 14.26 4.38 19.04
CA THR A 185 13.20 5.28 19.50
C THR A 185 12.25 5.61 18.35
N LEU A 186 10.99 5.89 18.71
CA LEU A 186 10.03 6.49 17.80
C LEU A 186 10.17 8.01 17.85
N LYS A 187 10.35 8.61 16.68
CA LYS A 187 10.28 10.05 16.47
C LYS A 187 9.10 10.36 15.56
N VAL A 188 8.27 11.29 16.00
CA VAL A 188 7.10 11.71 15.25
C VAL A 188 7.29 13.18 14.91
N SER A 189 6.99 13.57 13.68
CA SER A 189 7.11 14.97 13.27
C SER A 189 6.07 15.88 13.94
N PRO A 190 6.29 17.20 14.05
CA PRO A 190 5.32 18.13 14.65
C PRO A 190 3.91 18.02 14.06
N ALA A 191 3.77 17.93 12.74
CA ALA A 191 2.45 17.79 12.10
C ALA A 191 1.78 16.47 12.51
N MET A 192 2.56 15.38 12.54
CA MET A 192 2.05 14.08 12.95
C MET A 192 1.71 14.01 14.44
N GLN A 193 2.43 14.72 15.31
CA GLN A 193 2.17 14.77 16.75
C GLN A 193 0.77 15.33 17.06
N GLN A 194 0.32 16.33 16.29
CA GLN A 194 -1.03 16.91 16.45
C GLN A 194 -2.14 15.89 16.22
N ARG A 195 -1.84 14.83 15.47
CA ARG A 195 -2.78 13.78 15.05
C ARG A 195 -2.58 12.48 15.82
N PHE A 196 -1.48 12.37 16.56
CA PHE A 196 -1.03 11.17 17.24
C PHE A 196 -1.67 11.06 18.63
N LYS A 197 -2.43 9.99 18.86
CA LYS A 197 -2.99 9.67 20.17
C LYS A 197 -2.52 8.30 20.61
N LEU A 198 -1.63 8.26 21.60
CA LEU A 198 -1.18 7.02 22.22
C LEU A 198 -2.39 6.26 22.79
N LEU A 199 -2.47 4.95 22.54
CA LEU A 199 -3.54 4.08 23.03
C LEU A 199 -3.11 3.22 24.21
N ASP A 200 -1.81 2.99 24.39
CA ASP A 200 -1.31 2.16 25.46
C ASP A 200 -1.51 2.82 26.83
N MET A 201 -2.03 2.06 27.79
CA MET A 201 -2.20 2.54 29.17
C MET A 201 -0.85 2.79 29.87
N GLN A 202 0.17 2.01 29.49
CA GLN A 202 1.54 2.19 29.95
C GLN A 202 2.44 2.45 28.75
N PRO A 203 2.97 3.68 28.59
CA PRO A 203 3.88 3.99 27.50
C PRO A 203 5.14 3.13 27.62
N HIS A 204 5.49 2.45 26.53
CA HIS A 204 6.76 1.76 26.39
C HIS A 204 7.63 2.49 25.37
N LYS A 205 8.85 2.83 25.76
CA LYS A 205 9.84 3.49 24.89
C LYS A 205 10.07 2.76 23.56
N HIS A 206 10.06 1.43 23.64
CA HIS A 206 10.50 0.53 22.58
C HIS A 206 9.35 -0.04 21.74
N ARG A 207 8.11 0.11 22.17
CA ARG A 207 6.97 -0.48 21.45
C ARG A 207 5.69 0.27 21.79
N GLY A 208 4.72 0.24 20.91
CA GLY A 208 3.42 0.74 21.27
C GLY A 208 2.44 0.82 20.12
N THR A 209 1.27 1.32 20.47
CA THR A 209 0.14 1.52 19.60
C THR A 209 -0.40 2.93 19.75
N ALA A 210 -0.58 3.62 18.63
CA ALA A 210 -1.19 4.92 18.59
C ALA A 210 -2.27 4.98 17.51
N LYS A 211 -3.28 5.80 17.75
CA LYS A 211 -4.27 6.19 16.76
C LYS A 211 -3.81 7.48 16.09
N ILE A 212 -3.84 7.49 14.76
CA ILE A 212 -3.62 8.68 13.94
C ILE A 212 -4.98 9.14 13.42
N VAL A 213 -5.37 10.36 13.81
CA VAL A 213 -6.56 11.03 13.28
C VAL A 213 -6.21 11.65 11.93
N PRO A 214 -7.07 11.59 10.89
CA PRO A 214 -6.76 12.20 9.60
C PRO A 214 -6.72 13.74 9.66
N SER A 215 -5.78 14.38 8.96
CA SER A 215 -5.73 15.85 8.80
C SER A 215 -6.56 16.34 7.61
N ALA A 216 -6.84 15.45 6.65
CA ALA A 216 -7.73 15.71 5.52
C ALA A 216 -8.89 14.70 5.50
N ALA A 217 -9.97 14.99 4.77
CA ALA A 217 -11.13 14.10 4.66
C ALA A 217 -10.70 12.68 4.22
N SER A 218 -10.79 11.72 5.15
CA SER A 218 -10.33 10.35 4.96
C SER A 218 -11.47 9.32 4.87
N GLY A 219 -12.72 9.69 5.10
CA GLY A 219 -13.76 8.69 5.35
C GLY A 219 -13.42 7.77 6.55
N LEU A 220 -14.29 6.81 6.85
CA LEU A 220 -14.10 5.86 7.94
C LEU A 220 -13.26 4.65 7.49
N ARG A 221 -11.99 4.89 7.17
CA ARG A 221 -11.04 3.85 6.76
C ARG A 221 -10.25 3.33 7.96
N GLY A 222 -10.04 2.01 8.01
CA GLY A 222 -9.30 1.34 9.08
C GLY A 222 -7.83 1.16 8.71
N ASP A 223 -7.11 2.25 8.43
CA ASP A 223 -5.73 2.17 7.97
C ASP A 223 -4.81 1.60 9.07
N VAL A 224 -3.71 0.99 8.66
CA VAL A 224 -2.72 0.41 9.59
C VAL A 224 -1.32 0.69 9.07
N CYS A 225 -0.46 1.22 9.93
CA CYS A 225 0.96 1.36 9.70
C CYS A 225 1.69 0.52 10.76
N THR A 226 2.45 -0.49 10.35
CA THR A 226 3.22 -1.35 11.25
C THR A 226 4.70 -1.21 10.95
N VAL A 227 5.46 -0.79 11.95
CA VAL A 227 6.89 -0.54 11.81
C VAL A 227 7.67 -1.33 12.83
N ALA A 228 8.67 -2.08 12.40
CA ALA A 228 9.51 -2.85 13.30
C ALA A 228 10.98 -2.69 12.96
N ASN A 229 11.82 -2.38 13.95
CA ASN A 229 13.25 -2.55 13.80
C ASN A 229 13.92 -3.17 15.03
N SER A 230 15.11 -3.77 14.86
CA SER A 230 15.92 -4.17 16.02
C SER A 230 16.82 -3.00 16.42
N HIS A 231 17.57 -2.45 15.46
CA HIS A 231 18.46 -1.31 15.68
C HIS A 231 18.16 -0.15 14.72
N GLY A 232 18.28 1.08 15.23
CA GLY A 232 18.05 2.33 14.49
C GLY A 232 16.81 3.09 14.97
N SER A 233 16.54 4.26 14.42
CA SER A 233 15.36 5.06 14.78
C SER A 233 14.18 4.82 13.82
N ILE A 234 12.97 4.89 14.35
CA ILE A 234 11.73 4.94 13.56
C ILE A 234 11.29 6.41 13.49
N ILE A 235 11.05 6.93 12.30
CA ILE A 235 10.64 8.30 12.05
C ILE A 235 9.33 8.29 11.26
N ILE A 236 8.29 8.89 11.82
CA ILE A 236 7.00 9.05 11.14
C ILE A 236 6.78 10.53 10.84
N LYS A 237 6.56 10.84 9.57
CA LYS A 237 6.34 12.19 9.05
C LYS A 237 5.03 12.27 8.27
N GLU A 238 4.48 13.47 8.14
CA GLU A 238 3.45 13.76 7.16
C GLU A 238 4.11 14.18 5.84
N VAL A 239 3.51 13.81 4.71
CA VAL A 239 3.95 14.29 3.40
C VAL A 239 3.72 15.79 3.29
N GLY A 240 4.72 16.54 2.80
CA GLY A 240 4.63 17.99 2.60
C GLY A 240 5.18 18.83 3.74
N GLU A 241 5.66 18.19 4.81
CA GLU A 241 6.26 18.86 5.97
C GLU A 241 7.71 19.34 5.71
N ASP A 242 8.34 18.89 4.63
CA ASP A 242 9.74 19.23 4.32
C ASP A 242 9.83 20.44 3.36
N ALA A 243 10.00 21.64 3.91
CA ALA A 243 10.73 22.75 3.26
C ALA A 243 11.29 23.82 4.22
N SER A 244 10.72 24.02 5.43
CA SER A 244 10.97 25.31 6.12
C SER A 244 11.34 25.28 7.60
N ASP A 245 11.37 24.14 8.29
CA ASP A 245 11.50 24.23 9.75
C ASP A 245 12.53 23.27 10.34
N GLY A 246 13.59 23.85 10.90
CA GLY A 246 14.47 23.24 11.89
C GLY A 246 13.76 23.02 13.24
N GLY A 247 12.45 22.72 13.19
CA GLY A 247 11.58 22.55 14.33
C GLY A 247 12.01 21.35 15.17
N LYS A 248 12.06 21.57 16.49
CA LYS A 248 12.46 20.59 17.50
C LYS A 248 11.65 19.29 17.32
N GLN A 249 12.28 18.24 16.82
CA GLN A 249 11.68 16.91 16.72
C GLN A 249 11.45 16.37 18.14
N CYS A 250 10.19 16.10 18.50
CA CYS A 250 9.88 15.49 19.80
C CYS A 250 10.18 13.99 19.73
N VAL A 251 10.93 13.49 20.71
CA VAL A 251 11.20 12.07 20.88
C VAL A 251 10.13 11.53 21.82
N VAL A 252 9.34 10.56 21.37
CA VAL A 252 8.41 9.85 22.26
C VAL A 252 9.28 8.93 23.12
N GLN A 253 9.38 9.25 24.41
CA GLN A 253 10.12 8.47 25.41
C GLN A 253 9.21 7.51 26.15
#